data_AF-A0A4U9HX10-F1
#
_entry.id   AF-A0A4U9HX10-F1
#
_cell.length_a   1.000
_cell.length_b   1.000
_cell.length_c   1.000
_cell.angle_alpha   90.00
_cell.angle_beta   90.00
_cell.angle_gamma   90.00
#
_symmetry.space_group_name_H-M   'P 1'
#
loop_
_entity.id
_entity.type
_entity.pdbx_description
1 polymer ?
#
loop_
_entity_poly.entity_id
_entity_poly.type
_entity_poly.pdbx_seq_one_letter_code
_entity_poly.pdbx_strand_id
1 'polypeptide(L)'
;MSSCGKPLYACYQSLVACGNGIIANGQLLDTLRRVRCFGVPLVRIDVRQESTRHTEAIAELTRYLGLGDYESWSEADKQAFLIRELNSKRPLVPLQWQPSADTQEVLETCRVIAEAPQGSIAAYVISMARTPSDVLAVHLLLKEAGCPFALPVAPLFETLDDLNNADDVMTQLLNIDWYRGFIQGKQMG
;
A
#
# COMPACT_ATOMS: atom_id res chain seq x y z
N MET A 1 16.38 -8.27 -9.93
CA MET A 1 16.72 -7.41 -11.07
C MET A 1 15.47 -7.28 -11.94
N SER A 2 15.04 -6.06 -12.22
CA SER A 2 13.99 -5.79 -13.21
C SER A 2 14.32 -6.48 -14.54
N SER A 3 13.31 -6.82 -15.35
CA SER A 3 13.49 -7.51 -16.64
C SER A 3 14.54 -6.84 -17.53
N CYS A 4 14.58 -5.50 -17.51
CA CYS A 4 15.51 -4.67 -18.26
C CYS A 4 16.99 -4.81 -17.81
N GLY A 5 17.25 -5.11 -16.53
CA GLY A 5 18.63 -5.23 -16.02
C GLY A 5 19.33 -6.56 -16.35
N LYS A 6 18.56 -7.61 -16.68
CA LYS A 6 19.10 -8.95 -16.97
C LYS A 6 20.08 -8.96 -18.16
N PRO A 7 19.74 -8.43 -19.36
CA PRO A 7 20.67 -8.44 -20.49
C PRO A 7 21.93 -7.60 -20.21
N LEU A 8 21.79 -6.44 -19.56
CA LEU A 8 22.93 -5.60 -19.20
C LEU A 8 23.90 -6.31 -18.26
N TYR A 9 23.38 -7.07 -17.29
CA TYR A 9 24.20 -7.82 -16.35
C TYR A 9 24.88 -9.02 -17.00
N ALA A 10 24.22 -9.67 -17.97
CA ALA A 10 24.84 -10.73 -18.77
C ALA A 10 26.04 -10.20 -19.58
N CYS A 11 25.90 -9.02 -20.20
CA CYS A 11 27.03 -8.35 -20.87
C CYS A 11 28.16 -8.03 -19.88
N TYR A 12 27.85 -7.57 -18.68
CA TYR A 12 28.84 -7.25 -17.65
C TYR A 12 29.63 -8.49 -17.25
N GLN A 13 28.93 -9.60 -16.94
CA GLN A 13 29.54 -10.87 -16.58
C GLN A 13 30.45 -11.41 -17.70
N SER A 14 29.98 -11.36 -18.95
CA SER A 14 30.77 -11.78 -20.12
C SER A 14 32.05 -10.95 -20.28
N LEU A 15 31.96 -9.61 -20.18
CA LEU A 15 33.12 -8.73 -20.28
C LEU A 15 34.14 -8.99 -19.17
N VAL A 16 33.69 -9.19 -17.93
CA VAL A 16 34.57 -9.53 -16.81
C VAL A 16 35.26 -10.88 -17.04
N ALA A 17 34.51 -11.90 -17.46
CA ALA A 17 35.05 -13.24 -17.72
C ALA A 17 36.10 -13.25 -18.86
N CYS A 18 35.93 -12.41 -19.88
CA CYS A 18 36.86 -12.27 -21.00
C CYS A 18 38.04 -11.31 -20.70
N GLY A 19 38.25 -10.88 -19.46
CA GLY A 19 39.34 -9.98 -19.08
C GLY A 19 39.14 -8.50 -19.43
N ASN A 20 37.96 -8.12 -19.93
CA ASN A 20 37.60 -6.76 -20.34
C ASN A 20 36.98 -5.94 -19.19
N GLY A 21 37.53 -6.07 -17.98
CA GLY A 21 36.98 -5.44 -16.77
C GLY A 21 36.94 -3.91 -16.83
N ILE A 22 37.89 -3.27 -17.54
CA ILE A 22 37.91 -1.81 -17.72
C ILE A 22 36.66 -1.33 -18.49
N ILE A 23 36.27 -2.05 -19.54
CA ILE A 23 35.07 -1.74 -20.33
C ILE A 23 33.81 -2.03 -19.50
N ALA A 24 33.78 -3.17 -18.80
CA ALA A 24 32.66 -3.56 -17.95
C ALA A 24 32.35 -2.51 -16.86
N ASN A 25 33.40 -1.96 -16.25
CA ASN A 25 33.30 -0.98 -15.15
C ASN A 25 33.13 0.48 -15.62
N GLY A 26 32.99 0.72 -16.93
CA GLY A 26 32.66 2.03 -17.49
C GLY A 26 31.16 2.29 -17.57
N GLN A 27 30.69 2.72 -18.74
CA GLN A 27 29.29 3.10 -18.98
C GLN A 27 28.27 1.97 -18.70
N LEU A 28 28.68 0.71 -18.86
CA LEU A 28 27.83 -0.43 -18.56
C LEU A 28 27.51 -0.53 -17.07
N LEU A 29 28.52 -0.37 -16.21
CA LEU A 29 28.31 -0.35 -14.76
C LEU A 29 27.46 0.85 -14.33
N ASP A 30 27.69 2.02 -14.91
CA ASP A 30 26.86 3.21 -14.66
C ASP A 30 25.39 2.98 -15.06
N THR A 31 25.17 2.33 -16.20
CA THR A 31 23.81 2.01 -16.66
C THR A 31 23.15 0.96 -15.75
N LEU A 32 23.89 -0.07 -15.30
CA LEU A 32 23.40 -1.02 -14.32
C LEU A 32 23.00 -0.34 -13.00
N ARG A 33 23.80 0.61 -12.52
CA ARG A 33 23.48 1.43 -11.35
C ARG A 33 22.23 2.28 -11.57
N ARG A 34 22.09 2.94 -12.74
CA ARG A 34 20.91 3.72 -13.11
C ARG A 34 19.65 2.87 -13.19
N VAL A 35 19.71 1.69 -13.80
CA VAL A 35 18.58 0.74 -13.87
C VAL A 35 18.15 0.29 -12.48
N ARG A 36 19.07 0.17 -11.52
CA ARG A 36 18.73 -0.15 -10.13
C ARG A 36 18.20 1.07 -9.34
N CYS A 37 18.73 2.26 -9.61
CA CYS A 37 18.36 3.50 -8.93
C CYS A 37 16.98 4.00 -9.37
N PHE A 38 16.75 4.05 -10.68
CA PHE A 38 15.57 4.66 -11.29
C PHE A 38 14.56 3.60 -11.80
N GLY A 39 15.07 2.47 -12.31
CA GLY A 39 14.23 1.44 -12.89
C GLY A 39 13.43 1.92 -14.11
N VAL A 40 12.40 1.15 -14.46
CA VAL A 40 11.43 1.51 -15.51
C VAL A 40 10.56 2.70 -15.13
N PRO A 41 10.04 2.84 -13.89
CA PRO A 41 9.17 3.97 -13.57
C PRO A 41 9.92 5.31 -13.47
N LEU A 42 11.26 5.32 -13.58
CA LEU A 42 12.16 6.44 -13.34
C LEU A 42 12.17 6.91 -11.89
N VAL A 43 11.01 7.28 -11.37
CA VAL A 43 10.76 7.62 -9.97
C VAL A 43 9.48 6.91 -9.55
N ARG A 44 9.52 6.25 -8.39
CA ARG A 44 8.30 5.71 -7.78
C ARG A 44 7.58 6.83 -7.05
N ILE A 45 6.26 6.82 -7.09
CA ILE A 45 5.44 7.80 -6.38
C ILE A 45 4.84 7.17 -5.12
N ASP A 46 4.58 8.01 -4.12
CA ASP A 46 3.76 7.65 -2.97
C ASP A 46 2.36 8.21 -3.17
N VAL A 47 1.35 7.43 -2.81
CA VAL A 47 -0.04 7.91 -2.72
C VAL A 47 -0.26 8.38 -1.29
N ARG A 48 -0.89 9.53 -1.12
CA ARG A 48 -1.19 10.10 0.20
C ARG A 48 -2.63 10.57 0.24
N GLN A 49 -3.36 10.15 1.27
CA GLN A 49 -4.73 10.57 1.54
C GLN A 49 -4.96 10.64 3.06
N GLU A 50 -5.92 11.44 3.51
CA GLU A 50 -6.25 11.54 4.94
C GLU A 50 -7.14 10.39 5.43
N SER A 51 -6.96 9.98 6.70
CA SER A 51 -7.72 8.91 7.37
C SER A 51 -9.24 9.06 7.25
N THR A 52 -9.76 10.29 7.41
CA THR A 52 -11.19 10.60 7.36
C THR A 52 -11.85 10.16 6.06
N ARG A 53 -11.20 10.38 4.91
CA ARG A 53 -11.72 9.99 3.58
C ARG A 53 -11.96 8.48 3.46
N HIS A 54 -11.09 7.67 4.07
CA HIS A 54 -11.27 6.22 4.10
C HIS A 54 -12.44 5.83 5.00
N THR A 55 -12.56 6.49 6.16
CA THR A 55 -13.66 6.26 7.10
C THR A 55 -15.01 6.58 6.47
N GLU A 56 -15.13 7.74 5.82
CA GLU A 56 -16.34 8.17 5.12
C GLU A 56 -16.72 7.20 3.99
N ALA A 57 -15.74 6.78 3.18
CA ALA A 57 -15.94 5.82 2.10
C ALA A 57 -16.46 4.46 2.60
N ILE A 58 -15.87 3.92 3.67
CA ILE A 58 -16.30 2.66 4.27
C ILE A 58 -17.68 2.83 4.93
N ALA A 59 -17.94 3.96 5.59
CA ALA A 59 -19.25 4.23 6.21
C ALA A 59 -20.36 4.34 5.18
N GLU A 60 -20.11 5.02 4.05
CA GLU A 60 -21.06 5.07 2.94
C GLU A 60 -21.36 3.66 2.40
N LEU A 61 -20.31 2.85 2.22
CA LEU A 61 -20.43 1.47 1.78
C LEU A 61 -21.24 0.61 2.77
N THR A 62 -20.96 0.67 4.07
CA THR A 62 -21.67 -0.14 5.08
C THR A 62 -23.13 0.29 5.19
N ARG A 63 -23.44 1.59 5.09
CA ARG A 63 -24.81 2.10 5.08
C ARG A 63 -25.57 1.61 3.86
N TYR A 64 -24.94 1.68 2.68
CA TYR A 64 -25.53 1.17 1.44
C TYR A 64 -25.86 -0.32 1.51
N LEU A 65 -24.96 -1.12 2.11
CA LEU A 65 -25.15 -2.56 2.29
C LEU A 65 -26.12 -2.94 3.42
N GLY A 66 -26.62 -1.97 4.21
CA GLY A 66 -27.47 -2.23 5.37
C GLY A 66 -26.73 -2.90 6.53
N LEU A 67 -25.40 -2.78 6.59
CA LEU A 67 -24.57 -3.36 7.65
C LEU A 67 -24.46 -2.46 8.88
N GLY A 68 -24.88 -1.21 8.76
CA GLY A 68 -24.78 -0.19 9.79
C GLY A 68 -23.91 0.98 9.36
N ASP A 69 -23.57 1.84 10.30
CA ASP A 69 -22.78 3.04 10.05
C ASP A 69 -21.38 2.92 10.67
N TYR A 70 -20.39 2.57 9.86
CA TYR A 70 -19.01 2.36 10.28
C TYR A 70 -18.44 3.54 11.07
N GLU A 71 -18.82 4.77 10.71
CA GLU A 71 -18.31 5.99 11.37
C GLU A 71 -18.72 6.04 12.85
N SER A 72 -19.92 5.56 13.16
CA SER A 72 -20.49 5.54 14.51
C SER A 72 -19.99 4.38 15.39
N TRP A 73 -19.26 3.42 14.82
CA TRP A 73 -18.80 2.24 15.53
C TRP A 73 -17.63 2.55 16.47
N SER A 74 -17.53 1.77 17.54
CA SER A 74 -16.36 1.80 18.41
C SER A 74 -15.12 1.32 17.64
N GLU A 75 -13.93 1.71 18.08
CA GLU A 75 -12.68 1.26 17.45
C GLU A 75 -12.55 -0.27 17.45
N ALA A 76 -13.01 -0.94 18.51
CA ALA A 76 -13.03 -2.41 18.57
C ALA A 76 -13.97 -3.02 17.52
N ASP A 77 -15.15 -2.45 17.31
CA ASP A 77 -16.11 -2.90 16.31
C ASP A 77 -15.59 -2.66 14.88
N LYS A 78 -14.94 -1.51 14.65
CA LYS A 78 -14.26 -1.19 13.38
C LYS A 78 -13.19 -2.24 13.07
N GLN A 79 -12.28 -2.52 14.00
CA GLN A 79 -11.25 -3.54 13.82
C GLN A 79 -11.85 -4.93 13.56
N ALA A 80 -12.87 -5.32 14.34
CA ALA A 80 -13.54 -6.61 14.17
C ALA A 80 -14.17 -6.76 12.77
N PHE A 81 -14.86 -5.72 12.29
CA PHE A 81 -15.41 -5.68 10.94
C PHE A 81 -14.30 -5.78 9.88
N LEU A 82 -13.28 -4.92 9.96
CA LEU A 82 -12.21 -4.87 8.98
C LEU A 82 -11.46 -6.20 8.89
N ILE A 83 -11.10 -6.80 10.03
CA ILE A 83 -10.40 -8.09 10.08
C ILE A 83 -11.27 -9.19 9.45
N ARG A 84 -12.58 -9.19 9.72
CA ARG A 84 -13.51 -10.15 9.11
C ARG A 84 -13.55 -10.00 7.60
N GLU A 85 -13.73 -8.79 7.10
CA GLU A 85 -13.81 -8.54 5.65
C GLU A 85 -12.45 -8.74 4.96
N LEU A 86 -11.34 -8.42 5.61
CA LEU A 86 -9.99 -8.71 5.10
C LEU A 86 -9.74 -10.23 4.93
N ASN A 87 -10.33 -11.07 5.78
CA ASN A 87 -10.27 -12.53 5.64
C ASN A 87 -11.36 -13.11 4.70
N SER A 88 -12.40 -12.35 4.38
CA SER A 88 -13.48 -12.79 3.49
C SER A 88 -12.99 -13.05 2.07
N LYS A 89 -13.55 -14.05 1.39
CA LYS A 89 -13.32 -14.28 -0.06
C LYS A 89 -14.40 -13.63 -0.92
N ARG A 90 -15.48 -13.15 -0.31
CA ARG A 90 -16.60 -12.51 -1.00
C ARG A 90 -16.25 -11.03 -1.21
N PRO A 91 -16.46 -10.47 -2.41
CA PRO A 91 -16.35 -9.03 -2.63
C PRO A 91 -17.35 -8.25 -1.77
N LEU A 92 -16.85 -7.18 -1.15
CA LEU A 92 -17.63 -6.24 -0.34
C LEU A 92 -18.21 -5.11 -1.20
N VAL A 93 -17.43 -4.56 -2.14
CA VAL A 93 -17.87 -3.44 -2.98
C VAL A 93 -18.83 -3.92 -4.08
N PRO A 94 -20.09 -3.41 -4.15
CA PRO A 94 -21.03 -3.81 -5.20
C PRO A 94 -20.62 -3.30 -6.58
N LEU A 95 -20.74 -4.17 -7.60
CA LEU A 95 -20.34 -3.86 -8.98
C LEU A 95 -21.10 -2.70 -9.63
N GLN A 96 -22.36 -2.48 -9.24
CA GLN A 96 -23.25 -1.45 -9.81
C GLN A 96 -23.64 -0.42 -8.75
N TRP A 97 -22.69 -0.05 -7.89
CA TRP A 97 -22.90 1.00 -6.91
C TRP A 97 -22.53 2.37 -7.47
N GLN A 98 -23.31 3.40 -7.13
CA GLN A 98 -23.06 4.80 -7.43
C GLN A 98 -22.81 5.53 -6.12
N PRO A 99 -21.56 5.55 -5.62
CA PRO A 99 -21.20 6.28 -4.43
C PRO A 99 -21.19 7.80 -4.68
N SER A 100 -21.05 8.58 -3.61
CA SER A 100 -20.71 10.00 -3.68
C SER A 100 -19.39 10.22 -4.45
N ALA A 101 -19.20 11.44 -4.97
CA ALA A 101 -17.97 11.80 -5.69
C ALA A 101 -16.70 11.60 -4.85
N ASP A 102 -16.80 11.83 -3.55
CA ASP A 102 -15.69 11.70 -2.60
C ASP A 102 -15.30 10.25 -2.38
N THR A 103 -16.29 9.39 -2.11
CA THR A 103 -16.09 7.94 -2.00
C THR A 103 -15.63 7.34 -3.33
N GLN A 104 -16.17 7.82 -4.46
CA GLN A 104 -15.75 7.39 -5.79
C GLN A 104 -14.27 7.68 -6.05
N GLU A 105 -13.78 8.85 -5.67
CA GLU A 105 -12.37 9.22 -5.82
C GLU A 105 -11.45 8.26 -5.04
N VAL A 106 -11.78 7.95 -3.78
CA VAL A 106 -11.00 6.99 -2.95
C VAL A 106 -10.93 5.61 -3.60
N LEU A 107 -12.07 5.10 -4.11
CA LEU A 107 -12.14 3.80 -4.77
C LEU A 107 -11.36 3.79 -6.09
N GLU A 108 -11.49 4.84 -6.90
CA GLU A 108 -10.79 4.94 -8.18
C GLU A 108 -9.29 5.09 -7.98
N THR A 109 -8.84 5.83 -6.95
CA THR A 109 -7.42 5.90 -6.58
C THR A 109 -6.87 4.51 -6.22
N CYS A 110 -7.60 3.71 -5.45
CA CYS A 110 -7.20 2.32 -5.15
C CYS A 110 -7.18 1.43 -6.40
N ARG A 111 -8.11 1.64 -7.33
CA ARG A 111 -8.15 0.94 -8.61
C ARG A 111 -6.94 1.28 -9.48
N VAL A 112 -6.57 2.55 -9.60
CA VAL A 112 -5.37 3.00 -10.32
C VAL A 112 -4.11 2.36 -9.72
N ILE A 113 -4.02 2.24 -8.40
CA ILE A 113 -2.92 1.54 -7.72
C ILE A 113 -2.88 0.05 -8.13
N ALA A 114 -4.03 -0.62 -8.17
CA ALA A 114 -4.13 -2.02 -8.52
C ALA A 114 -3.79 -2.29 -10.01
N GLU A 115 -4.13 -1.37 -10.90
CA GLU A 115 -3.84 -1.45 -12.34
C GLU A 115 -2.38 -1.06 -12.67
N ALA A 116 -1.72 -0.27 -11.82
CA ALA A 116 -0.34 0.16 -12.04
C ALA A 116 0.64 -1.02 -11.99
N PRO A 117 1.68 -1.02 -12.86
CA PRO A 117 2.73 -2.03 -12.80
C PRO A 117 3.38 -2.09 -11.42
N GLN A 118 3.56 -3.29 -10.87
CA GLN A 118 4.19 -3.47 -9.56
C GLN A 118 5.55 -2.76 -9.50
N GLY A 119 5.72 -1.93 -8.46
CA GLY A 119 6.90 -1.10 -8.27
C GLY A 119 6.80 0.31 -8.87
N SER A 120 5.63 0.71 -9.40
CA SER A 120 5.37 2.11 -9.78
C SER A 120 5.01 2.97 -8.57
N ILE A 121 4.23 2.39 -7.64
CA ILE A 121 3.89 3.00 -6.35
C ILE A 121 4.84 2.43 -5.29
N ALA A 122 5.44 3.31 -4.48
CA ALA A 122 6.35 2.90 -3.40
C ALA A 122 5.61 2.61 -2.10
N ALA A 123 4.69 3.49 -1.69
CA ALA A 123 3.85 3.30 -0.51
C ALA A 123 2.50 4.04 -0.61
N TYR A 124 1.60 3.71 0.31
CA TYR A 124 0.41 4.49 0.64
C TYR A 124 0.61 5.13 2.01
N VAL A 125 0.55 6.46 2.09
CA VAL A 125 0.70 7.25 3.31
C VAL A 125 -0.68 7.72 3.78
N ILE A 126 -1.02 7.43 5.04
CA ILE A 126 -2.28 7.86 5.66
C ILE A 126 -2.00 9.10 6.50
N SER A 127 -2.45 10.26 6.04
CA SER A 127 -2.38 11.51 6.81
C SER A 127 -3.36 11.49 7.96
N MET A 128 -3.06 12.21 9.05
CA MET A 128 -3.92 12.28 10.24
C MET A 128 -4.31 10.88 10.78
N ALA A 129 -3.40 9.91 10.72
CA ALA A 129 -3.65 8.57 11.26
C ALA A 129 -3.67 8.62 12.79
N ARG A 130 -4.65 7.95 13.41
CA ARG A 130 -4.87 7.98 14.87
C ARG A 130 -5.07 6.61 15.48
N THR A 131 -5.56 5.65 14.72
CA THR A 131 -6.04 4.36 15.24
C THR A 131 -5.61 3.19 14.35
N PRO A 132 -5.58 1.95 14.87
CA PRO A 132 -5.32 0.77 14.05
C PRO A 132 -6.30 0.61 12.88
N SER A 133 -7.58 0.96 13.09
CA SER A 133 -8.60 0.87 12.03
C SER A 133 -8.29 1.73 10.81
N ASP A 134 -7.58 2.87 10.97
CA ASP A 134 -7.15 3.70 9.83
C ASP A 134 -6.25 2.92 8.86
N VAL A 135 -5.30 2.14 9.39
CA VAL A 135 -4.38 1.31 8.59
C VAL A 135 -5.11 0.14 7.95
N LEU A 136 -5.94 -0.55 8.74
CA LEU A 136 -6.72 -1.70 8.25
C LEU A 136 -7.74 -1.31 7.17
N ALA A 137 -8.31 -0.10 7.25
CA ALA A 137 -9.25 0.44 6.27
C ALA A 137 -8.62 0.54 4.88
N VAL A 138 -7.41 1.11 4.78
CA VAL A 138 -6.69 1.19 3.50
C VAL A 138 -6.37 -0.19 2.94
N HIS A 139 -5.94 -1.14 3.79
CA HIS A 139 -5.72 -2.51 3.33
C HIS A 139 -7.00 -3.15 2.79
N LEU A 140 -8.16 -2.89 3.39
CA LEU A 140 -9.44 -3.39 2.89
C LEU A 140 -9.78 -2.77 1.53
N LEU A 141 -9.63 -1.45 1.38
CA LEU A 141 -9.89 -0.76 0.12
C LEU A 141 -8.97 -1.24 -1.01
N LEU A 142 -7.68 -1.42 -0.74
CA LEU A 142 -6.72 -1.98 -1.71
C LEU A 142 -7.05 -3.42 -2.10
N LYS A 143 -7.50 -4.24 -1.14
CA LYS A 143 -7.97 -5.60 -1.41
C LYS A 143 -9.20 -5.59 -2.31
N GLU A 144 -10.19 -4.75 -2.01
CA GLU A 144 -11.44 -4.67 -2.79
C GLU A 144 -11.20 -4.09 -4.19
N ALA A 145 -10.19 -3.23 -4.37
CA ALA A 145 -9.71 -2.80 -5.68
C ALA A 145 -8.98 -3.90 -6.48
N GLY A 146 -8.74 -5.07 -5.87
CA GLY A 146 -8.06 -6.19 -6.51
C GLY A 146 -6.54 -6.01 -6.63
N CYS A 147 -5.92 -5.22 -5.74
CA CYS A 147 -4.48 -5.00 -5.77
C CYS A 147 -3.72 -6.35 -5.64
N PRO A 148 -2.91 -6.75 -6.64
CA PRO A 148 -2.34 -8.10 -6.68
C PRO A 148 -1.04 -8.24 -5.85
N PHE A 149 -0.60 -7.18 -5.18
CA PHE A 149 0.62 -7.14 -4.40
C PHE A 149 0.40 -6.45 -3.05
N ALA A 150 1.23 -6.77 -2.06
CA ALA A 150 1.23 -6.09 -0.77
C ALA A 150 1.89 -4.72 -0.90
N LEU A 151 1.09 -3.66 -1.07
CA LEU A 151 1.57 -2.29 -1.01
C LEU A 151 1.84 -1.89 0.45
N PRO A 152 3.02 -1.33 0.79
CA PRO A 152 3.27 -0.79 2.12
C PRO A 152 2.28 0.34 2.45
N VAL A 153 1.63 0.25 3.61
CA VAL A 153 0.75 1.28 4.15
C VAL A 153 1.41 1.86 5.40
N ALA A 154 1.65 3.16 5.39
CA ALA A 154 2.36 3.89 6.44
C ALA A 154 1.41 4.90 7.12
N PRO A 155 1.10 4.74 8.43
CA PRO A 155 0.41 5.77 9.18
C PRO A 155 1.34 6.97 9.39
N LEU A 156 0.84 8.18 9.16
CA LEU A 156 1.53 9.42 9.46
C LEU A 156 0.88 10.06 10.68
N PHE A 157 1.58 9.98 11.82
CA PHE A 157 1.20 10.61 13.08
C PHE A 157 1.68 12.06 13.10
N GLU A 158 0.76 13.01 12.93
CA GLU A 158 1.10 14.42 12.68
C GLU A 158 0.85 15.33 13.88
N THR A 159 -0.02 14.94 14.82
CA THR A 159 -0.29 15.72 16.03
C THR A 159 0.53 15.21 17.22
N LEU A 160 0.68 16.04 18.25
CA LEU A 160 1.39 15.66 19.48
C LEU A 160 0.71 14.45 20.16
N ASP A 161 -0.61 14.45 20.20
CA ASP A 161 -1.37 13.35 20.80
C ASP A 161 -1.20 12.07 19.98
N ASP A 162 -1.24 12.17 18.64
CA ASP A 162 -1.02 11.02 17.75
C ASP A 162 0.39 10.45 17.92
N LEU A 163 1.42 11.30 18.06
CA LEU A 163 2.79 10.87 18.30
C LEU A 163 2.96 10.17 19.66
N ASN A 164 2.28 10.65 20.70
CA ASN A 164 2.29 10.00 22.02
C ASN A 164 1.61 8.63 21.99
N ASN A 165 0.55 8.48 21.18
CA ASN A 165 -0.21 7.23 21.06
C ASN A 165 0.34 6.29 19.97
N ALA A 166 1.34 6.71 19.17
CA ALA A 166 1.84 5.95 18.03
C ALA A 166 2.34 4.55 18.41
N ASP A 167 3.06 4.43 19.54
CA ASP A 167 3.58 3.15 20.02
C ASP A 167 2.45 2.17 20.37
N ASP A 168 1.40 2.65 21.05
CA ASP A 168 0.23 1.85 21.40
C ASP A 168 -0.53 1.41 20.14
N VAL A 169 -0.73 2.31 19.19
CA VAL A 169 -1.40 2.00 17.89
C VAL A 169 -0.63 0.93 17.14
N MET A 170 0.70 1.10 17.01
CA MET A 170 1.54 0.14 16.30
C MET A 170 1.62 -1.20 17.04
N THR A 171 1.69 -1.19 18.37
CA THR A 171 1.68 -2.41 19.19
C THR A 171 0.37 -3.19 19.00
N GLN A 172 -0.77 -2.51 18.98
CA GLN A 172 -2.06 -3.14 18.70
C GLN A 172 -2.10 -3.75 17.29
N LEU A 173 -1.65 -3.00 16.26
CA LEU A 173 -1.56 -3.52 14.90
C LEU A 173 -0.69 -4.77 14.80
N LEU A 174 0.50 -4.75 15.42
CA LEU A 174 1.44 -5.88 15.39
C LEU A 174 0.95 -7.10 16.17
N ASN A 175 0.04 -6.91 17.13
CA ASN A 175 -0.64 -7.99 17.84
C ASN A 175 -1.79 -8.63 17.03
N ILE A 176 -2.22 -8.03 15.92
CA ILE A 176 -3.20 -8.63 15.01
C ILE A 176 -2.48 -9.62 14.08
N ASP A 177 -2.79 -10.91 14.23
CA ASP A 177 -2.16 -11.99 13.46
C ASP A 177 -2.26 -11.79 11.94
N TRP A 178 -3.43 -11.33 11.46
CA TRP A 178 -3.63 -11.03 10.05
C TRP A 178 -2.63 -9.97 9.56
N TYR A 179 -2.49 -8.87 10.30
CA TYR A 179 -1.62 -7.75 9.93
C TYR A 179 -0.15 -8.16 9.93
N ARG A 180 0.29 -8.84 10.99
CA ARG A 180 1.65 -9.36 11.12
C ARG A 180 2.02 -10.32 9.98
N GLY A 181 1.08 -11.19 9.59
CA GLY A 181 1.25 -12.07 8.43
C GLY A 181 1.30 -11.31 7.10
N PHE A 182 0.50 -10.25 6.97
CA PHE A 182 0.40 -9.43 5.76
C PHE A 182 1.69 -8.64 5.49
N ILE A 183 2.26 -7.98 6.51
CA ILE A 183 3.44 -7.10 6.35
C ILE A 183 4.76 -7.87 6.16
N GLN A 184 4.78 -9.19 6.33
CA GLN A 184 5.96 -10.05 6.14
C GLN A 184 7.22 -9.55 6.91
N GLY A 185 7.01 -9.03 8.12
CA GLY A 185 8.08 -8.52 8.99
C GLY A 185 8.68 -7.18 8.55
N LYS A 186 8.02 -6.43 7.65
CA LYS A 186 8.46 -5.10 7.22
C LYS A 186 7.35 -4.09 7.41
N GLN A 187 7.49 -3.26 8.44
CA GLN A 187 6.69 -2.06 8.59
C GLN A 187 7.45 -0.86 8.04
N MET A 188 6.78 -0.06 7.21
CA MET A 188 7.32 1.23 6.79
C MET A 188 7.06 2.23 7.92
N GLY A 189 8.14 2.87 8.39
CA GLY A 189 8.14 3.90 9.42
C GLY A 189 9.05 5.05 9.02
#